data_AF-A0A9J6FW71-F1
#
_entry.id   AF-A0A9J6FW71-F1
#
_cell.length_a   1.000
_cell.length_b   1.000
_cell.length_c   1.000
_cell.angle_alpha   90.00
_cell.angle_beta   90.00
_cell.angle_gamma   90.00
#
_symmetry.space_group_name_H-M   'P 1'
#
loop_
_entity.id
_entity.type
_entity.pdbx_description
1 polymer ?
#
loop_
_entity_poly.entity_id
_entity_poly.type
_entity_poly.pdbx_seq_one_letter_code
_entity_poly.pdbx_strand_id
1 'polypeptide(L)'
;MIDAAPSFFPVLWKMVRPFLTQRTVDKVEIFGKDGWKQTLLRIVDAAILPVHYGGDMVGPGNDPRCRNKINYGGRFEEGAESASSVFGEDGAVQRSIGPRDRWELPVEVASAGSWLSWRFQTASGDLAFGLVMKESPEKTLVPLRRFEACCYVPHEGSWQCEEPGTWLTAQAEVDKERTRYKNT
;
A
#
# COMPACT_ATOMS: atom_id res chain seq x y z
N MET A 1 1.98 -21.67 -20.14
CA MET A 1 2.11 -20.86 -21.36
C MET A 1 2.12 -19.40 -20.96
N ILE A 2 3.06 -18.60 -21.47
CA ILE A 2 3.24 -17.20 -21.07
C ILE A 2 2.91 -16.34 -22.29
N ASP A 3 1.81 -15.60 -22.18
CA ASP A 3 1.30 -14.69 -23.19
C ASP A 3 2.12 -13.38 -23.14
N ALA A 4 2.69 -12.99 -24.27
CA ALA A 4 3.43 -11.74 -24.46
C ALA A 4 4.56 -11.49 -23.43
N ALA A 5 5.51 -12.41 -23.35
CA ALA A 5 6.71 -12.27 -22.52
C ALA A 5 7.41 -10.91 -22.76
N PRO A 6 7.45 -10.02 -21.75
CA PRO A 6 8.15 -8.74 -21.86
C PRO A 6 9.66 -8.96 -22.07
N SER A 7 10.39 -7.93 -22.51
CA SER A 7 11.85 -8.03 -22.74
C SER A 7 12.65 -8.45 -21.50
N PHE A 8 12.10 -8.28 -20.29
CA PHE A 8 12.70 -8.74 -19.03
C PHE A 8 12.42 -10.22 -18.69
N PHE A 9 11.52 -10.89 -19.41
CA PHE A 9 11.12 -12.26 -19.12
C PHE A 9 12.28 -13.26 -19.08
N PRO A 10 13.30 -13.20 -19.97
CA PRO A 10 14.47 -14.08 -19.87
C PRO A 10 15.24 -13.94 -18.56
N VAL A 11 15.24 -12.75 -17.95
CA VAL A 11 15.87 -12.51 -16.63
C VAL A 11 15.04 -13.15 -15.53
N LEU A 12 13.72 -12.94 -15.54
CA LEU A 12 12.80 -13.54 -14.58
C LEU A 12 12.84 -15.08 -14.65
N TRP A 13 12.86 -15.66 -15.86
CA TRP A 13 12.95 -17.10 -16.04
C TRP A 13 14.22 -17.69 -15.43
N LYS A 14 15.37 -17.00 -15.53
CA LYS A 14 16.61 -17.42 -14.87
C LYS A 14 16.51 -17.40 -13.34
N MET A 15 15.71 -16.50 -12.76
CA MET A 15 15.47 -16.46 -11.32
C MET A 15 14.52 -17.56 -10.83
N VAL A 16 13.51 -17.92 -11.63
CA VAL A 16 12.49 -18.92 -11.26
C VAL A 16 12.96 -20.36 -11.54
N ARG A 17 13.77 -20.56 -12.59
CA ARG A 17 14.24 -21.89 -13.03
C ARG A 17 14.85 -22.75 -11.92
N PRO A 18 15.66 -22.23 -10.96
CA PRO A 18 16.20 -23.03 -9.86
C PRO A 18 15.14 -23.69 -8.96
N PHE A 19 13.91 -23.16 -8.94
CA PHE A 19 12.80 -23.68 -8.15
C PHE A 19 11.94 -24.71 -8.91
N LEU A 20 12.22 -24.96 -10.19
CA LEU A 20 11.45 -25.86 -11.04
C LEU A 20 12.23 -27.16 -11.33
N THR A 21 11.55 -28.30 -11.27
CA THR A 21 12.13 -29.58 -11.68
C THR A 21 12.33 -29.63 -13.20
N GLN A 22 13.28 -30.45 -13.68
CA GLN A 22 13.55 -30.58 -15.12
C GLN A 22 12.29 -30.98 -15.92
N ARG A 23 11.47 -31.88 -15.37
CA ARG A 23 10.17 -32.28 -15.96
C ARG A 23 9.17 -31.13 -16.11
N THR A 24 9.26 -30.10 -15.25
CA THR A 24 8.41 -28.90 -15.32
C THR A 24 8.98 -27.91 -16.32
N VAL A 25 10.31 -27.75 -16.34
CA VAL A 25 11.01 -26.88 -17.29
C VAL A 25 10.76 -27.33 -18.73
N ASP A 26 10.81 -28.63 -19.01
CA ASP A 26 10.62 -29.18 -20.36
C ASP A 26 9.20 -28.97 -20.91
N LYS A 27 8.22 -28.67 -20.04
CA LYS A 27 6.82 -28.40 -20.43
C LYS A 27 6.52 -26.91 -20.63
N VAL A 28 7.50 -26.03 -20.40
CA VAL A 28 7.30 -24.58 -20.44
C VAL A 28 7.69 -24.06 -21.81
N GLU A 29 6.69 -23.74 -22.61
CA GLU A 29 6.85 -23.04 -23.88
C GLU A 29 6.63 -21.53 -23.68
N ILE A 30 7.61 -20.74 -24.14
CA ILE A 30 7.64 -19.28 -24.02
C ILE A 30 7.49 -18.72 -25.44
N PHE A 31 6.43 -17.96 -25.65
CA PHE A 31 6.15 -17.33 -26.94
C PHE A 31 6.46 -15.84 -26.90
N GLY A 32 6.81 -15.30 -28.07
CA GLY A 32 6.97 -13.86 -28.28
C GLY A 32 5.62 -13.14 -28.43
N LYS A 33 5.65 -11.95 -29.03
CA LYS A 33 4.43 -11.14 -29.25
C LYS A 33 3.44 -11.78 -30.22
N ASP A 34 3.94 -12.60 -31.15
CA ASP A 34 3.16 -13.19 -32.24
C ASP A 34 3.08 -14.71 -32.15
N GLY A 35 2.05 -15.30 -32.77
CA GLY A 35 1.91 -16.75 -32.95
C GLY A 35 1.37 -17.54 -31.75
N TRP A 36 1.40 -16.99 -30.54
CA TRP A 36 0.97 -17.69 -29.32
C TRP A 36 -0.52 -18.05 -29.33
N LYS A 37 -1.40 -17.20 -29.91
CA LYS A 37 -2.84 -17.48 -30.02
C LYS A 37 -3.14 -18.71 -30.86
N GLN A 38 -2.44 -18.86 -31.99
CA GLN A 38 -2.63 -20.00 -32.88
C GLN A 38 -2.16 -21.30 -32.23
N THR A 39 -1.04 -21.27 -31.50
CA THR A 39 -0.57 -22.44 -30.76
C THR A 39 -1.52 -22.80 -29.63
N LEU A 40 -2.08 -21.82 -28.93
CA LEU A 40 -3.06 -22.05 -27.87
C LEU A 40 -4.30 -22.78 -28.40
N LEU A 41 -4.81 -22.37 -29.56
CA LEU A 41 -5.95 -23.01 -30.23
C LEU A 41 -5.69 -24.44 -30.72
N ARG A 42 -4.41 -24.85 -30.86
CA ARG A 42 -4.06 -26.25 -31.16
C ARG A 42 -4.15 -27.15 -29.93
N ILE A 43 -4.03 -26.56 -28.74
CA ILE A 43 -3.98 -27.28 -27.46
C ILE A 43 -5.35 -27.21 -26.77
N VAL A 44 -6.07 -26.10 -26.95
CA VAL A 44 -7.34 -25.79 -26.29
C VAL A 44 -8.37 -25.43 -27.35
N ASP A 45 -9.56 -26.02 -27.23
CA ASP A 45 -10.69 -25.73 -28.14
C ASP A 45 -11.12 -24.25 -28.06
N ALA A 46 -11.37 -23.64 -29.22
CA ALA A 46 -11.83 -22.26 -29.35
C ALA A 46 -13.12 -22.01 -28.57
N ALA A 47 -14.03 -22.98 -28.51
CA ALA A 47 -15.33 -22.84 -27.86
C ALA A 47 -15.25 -22.60 -26.33
N ILE A 48 -14.17 -23.05 -25.68
CA ILE A 48 -13.95 -22.91 -24.23
C ILE A 48 -12.90 -21.85 -23.88
N LEU A 49 -12.29 -21.22 -24.89
CA LEU A 49 -11.24 -20.24 -24.71
C LEU A 49 -11.81 -18.82 -24.87
N PRO A 50 -11.54 -17.87 -23.94
CA PRO A 50 -12.02 -16.50 -24.08
C PRO A 50 -11.56 -15.83 -25.37
N VAL A 51 -12.41 -14.98 -25.95
CA VAL A 51 -12.07 -14.17 -27.14
C VAL A 51 -10.78 -13.38 -26.95
N HIS A 52 -10.51 -12.89 -25.74
CA HIS A 52 -9.27 -12.19 -25.43
C HIS A 52 -8.00 -12.99 -25.77
N TYR A 53 -8.03 -14.31 -25.56
CA TYR A 53 -6.94 -15.24 -25.84
C TYR A 53 -7.01 -15.86 -27.24
N GLY A 54 -7.98 -15.46 -28.07
CA GLY A 54 -8.13 -15.91 -29.46
C GLY A 54 -9.17 -17.01 -29.69
N GLY A 55 -9.97 -17.38 -28.69
CA GLY A 55 -11.11 -18.31 -28.87
C GLY A 55 -12.44 -17.59 -29.16
N ASP A 56 -13.53 -18.30 -28.92
CA ASP A 56 -14.91 -17.85 -29.20
C ASP A 56 -15.75 -17.64 -27.93
N MET A 57 -15.23 -17.98 -26.74
CA MET A 57 -15.97 -17.88 -25.50
C MET A 57 -16.13 -16.41 -25.06
N VAL A 58 -17.37 -16.04 -24.72
CA VAL A 58 -17.72 -14.71 -24.22
C VAL A 58 -18.43 -14.84 -22.87
N GLY A 59 -18.07 -13.97 -21.92
CA GLY A 59 -18.69 -13.92 -20.60
C GLY A 59 -20.08 -13.29 -20.60
N PRO A 60 -20.81 -13.38 -19.47
CA PRO A 60 -22.07 -12.66 -19.28
C PRO A 60 -21.89 -11.16 -19.53
N GLY A 61 -22.83 -10.54 -20.25
CA GLY A 61 -22.71 -9.13 -20.63
C GLY A 61 -21.80 -8.87 -21.83
N ASN A 62 -21.58 -9.89 -22.68
CA ASN A 62 -20.73 -9.80 -23.86
C ASN A 62 -19.26 -9.45 -23.54
N ASP A 63 -18.74 -9.93 -22.40
CA ASP A 63 -17.37 -9.66 -21.97
C ASP A 63 -16.37 -10.61 -22.67
N PRO A 64 -15.53 -10.11 -23.61
CA PRO A 64 -14.57 -10.94 -24.35
C PRO A 64 -13.44 -11.47 -23.46
N ARG A 65 -13.28 -10.95 -22.25
CA ARG A 65 -12.27 -11.40 -21.27
C ARG A 65 -12.81 -12.43 -20.29
N CYS A 66 -14.12 -12.69 -20.29
CA CYS A 66 -14.74 -13.62 -19.34
C CYS A 66 -14.30 -13.36 -17.89
N ARG A 67 -14.36 -12.10 -17.42
CA ARG A 67 -13.93 -11.71 -16.06
C ARG A 67 -14.69 -12.41 -14.95
N ASN A 68 -15.86 -12.96 -15.26
CA ASN A 68 -16.62 -13.81 -14.35
C ASN A 68 -15.91 -15.14 -14.03
N LYS A 69 -14.94 -15.58 -14.85
CA LYS A 69 -14.15 -16.80 -14.65
C LYS A 69 -12.67 -16.50 -14.40
N ILE A 70 -12.16 -15.41 -14.95
CA ILE A 70 -10.74 -15.05 -14.90
C ILE A 70 -10.57 -13.74 -14.15
N ASN A 71 -9.85 -13.81 -13.02
CA ASN A 71 -9.45 -12.62 -12.30
C ASN A 71 -8.21 -12.01 -12.97
N TYR A 72 -8.33 -10.77 -13.43
CA TYR A 72 -7.24 -10.02 -14.09
C TYR A 72 -6.46 -9.14 -13.11
N GLY A 73 -6.69 -9.32 -11.81
CA GLY A 73 -6.27 -8.39 -10.77
C GLY A 73 -6.97 -7.03 -10.92
N GLY A 74 -6.37 -6.03 -10.29
CA GLY A 74 -6.81 -4.65 -10.28
C GLY A 74 -5.83 -3.83 -9.45
N ARG A 75 -6.02 -2.51 -9.42
CA ARG A 75 -5.35 -1.71 -8.41
C ARG A 75 -5.84 -2.20 -7.07
N PHE A 76 -4.93 -2.62 -6.20
CA PHE A 76 -5.26 -2.92 -4.83
C PHE A 76 -5.80 -1.63 -4.21
N GLU A 77 -7.01 -1.68 -3.65
CA GLU A 77 -7.55 -0.56 -2.88
C GLU A 77 -6.74 -0.51 -1.57
N GLU A 78 -5.95 0.55 -1.39
CA GLU A 78 -5.22 0.80 -0.14
C GLU A 78 -6.24 0.78 1.01
N GLY A 79 -6.11 -0.21 1.90
CA GLY A 79 -7.04 -0.44 3.01
C GLY A 79 -7.57 -1.88 3.13
N ALA A 80 -7.30 -2.76 2.17
CA ALA A 80 -7.67 -4.18 2.25
C ALA A 80 -6.61 -5.07 2.93
N GLU A 81 -5.91 -4.55 3.93
CA GLU A 81 -5.14 -5.35 4.89
C GLU A 81 -5.71 -5.13 6.28
N SER A 82 -5.83 -6.21 7.05
CA SER A 82 -6.10 -6.16 8.48
C SER A 82 -4.93 -5.46 9.16
N ALA A 83 -4.91 -4.13 9.14
CA ALA A 83 -3.94 -3.35 9.88
C ALA A 83 -4.04 -3.80 11.35
N SER A 84 -2.95 -4.36 11.89
CA SER A 84 -2.91 -4.70 13.30
C SER A 84 -3.25 -3.44 14.09
N SER A 85 -4.21 -3.55 15.00
CA SER A 85 -4.62 -2.42 15.83
C SER A 85 -3.47 -1.99 16.74
N VAL A 86 -3.25 -0.68 16.86
CA VAL A 86 -2.22 -0.13 17.76
C VAL A 86 -2.63 -0.27 19.23
N PHE A 87 -3.93 -0.45 19.50
CA PHE A 87 -4.46 -0.58 20.86
C PHE A 87 -3.93 -1.80 21.63
N GLY A 88 -3.30 -2.77 20.96
CA GLY A 88 -2.75 -3.98 21.57
C GLY A 88 -1.27 -4.22 21.29
N GLU A 89 -0.53 -3.23 20.75
CA GLU A 89 0.90 -3.38 20.47
C GLU A 89 1.74 -3.17 21.74
N ASP A 90 2.66 -4.09 22.01
CA ASP A 90 3.61 -3.97 23.12
C ASP A 90 4.49 -2.72 22.95
N GLY A 91 4.51 -1.86 23.97
CA GLY A 91 5.23 -0.59 23.95
C GLY A 91 4.41 0.60 23.43
N ALA A 92 3.15 0.41 23.02
CA ALA A 92 2.26 1.52 22.70
C ALA A 92 1.91 2.35 23.94
N VAL A 93 1.99 3.68 23.81
CA VAL A 93 1.62 4.62 24.87
C VAL A 93 0.19 5.09 24.64
N GLN A 94 -0.72 4.74 25.55
CA GLN A 94 -2.08 5.26 25.54
C GLN A 94 -2.17 6.57 26.32
N ARG A 95 -2.73 7.61 25.70
CA ARG A 95 -2.95 8.91 26.35
C ARG A 95 -4.26 9.54 25.91
N SER A 96 -4.99 10.11 26.87
CA SER A 96 -6.15 10.96 26.61
C SER A 96 -5.68 12.41 26.49
N ILE A 97 -5.97 13.03 25.36
CA ILE A 97 -5.71 14.45 25.10
C ILE A 97 -7.06 15.16 25.23
N GLY A 98 -7.12 16.22 26.03
CA GLY A 98 -8.35 17.00 26.20
C GLY A 98 -8.60 17.98 25.05
N PRO A 99 -9.81 18.59 24.99
CA PRO A 99 -10.13 19.51 23.90
C PRO A 99 -9.18 20.70 23.88
N ARG A 100 -8.57 20.96 22.72
CA ARG A 100 -7.53 22.00 22.51
C ARG A 100 -6.25 21.80 23.32
N ASP A 101 -6.08 20.64 23.93
CA ASP A 101 -4.85 20.27 24.61
C ASP A 101 -3.82 19.76 23.60
N ARG A 102 -2.55 19.83 23.98
CA ARG A 102 -1.42 19.40 23.18
C ARG A 102 -0.51 18.52 24.01
N TRP A 103 -0.21 17.35 23.46
CA TRP A 103 0.80 16.46 23.98
C TRP A 103 2.02 16.42 23.07
N GLU A 104 3.20 16.48 23.67
CA GLU A 104 4.48 16.32 22.98
C GLU A 104 5.23 15.12 23.54
N LEU A 105 5.76 14.29 22.64
CA LEU A 105 6.63 13.17 22.97
C LEU A 105 8.04 13.45 22.41
N PRO A 106 9.03 13.67 23.29
CA PRO A 106 10.42 13.80 22.88
C PRO A 106 11.04 12.43 22.58
N VAL A 107 11.70 12.34 21.43
CA VAL A 107 12.44 11.16 20.98
C VAL A 107 13.89 11.56 20.70
N GLU A 108 14.83 10.97 21.43
CA GLU A 108 16.26 11.22 21.24
C GLU A 108 16.79 10.32 20.11
N VAL A 109 17.42 10.95 19.11
CA VAL A 109 18.06 10.25 17.99
C VAL A 109 19.56 10.43 18.10
N ALA A 110 20.26 9.33 18.39
CA ALA A 110 21.70 9.32 18.66
C ALA A 110 22.58 9.44 17.41
N SER A 111 22.05 9.17 16.21
CA SER A 111 22.85 9.12 14.98
C SER A 111 22.13 9.74 13.79
N ALA A 112 22.84 10.59 13.05
CA ALA A 112 22.42 11.09 11.75
C ALA A 112 22.13 9.93 10.78
N GLY A 113 21.12 10.11 9.94
CA GLY A 113 20.65 9.10 8.99
C GLY A 113 19.71 8.05 9.57
N SER A 114 19.41 8.10 10.88
CA SER A 114 18.45 7.20 11.52
C SER A 114 17.02 7.48 11.07
N TRP A 115 16.16 6.47 11.11
CA TRP A 115 14.74 6.59 10.79
C TRP A 115 13.90 6.72 12.04
N LEU A 116 13.18 7.82 12.17
CA LEU A 116 12.10 7.98 13.14
C LEU A 116 10.81 7.49 12.50
N SER A 117 10.21 6.44 13.04
CA SER A 117 8.92 5.91 12.57
C SER A 117 7.87 6.11 13.66
N TRP A 118 6.65 6.45 13.25
CA TRP A 118 5.51 6.60 14.15
C TRP A 118 4.31 5.85 13.63
N ARG A 119 3.51 5.38 14.57
CA ARG A 119 2.24 4.72 14.34
C ARG A 119 1.32 5.09 15.48
N PHE A 120 0.13 5.59 15.17
CA PHE A 120 -0.86 5.96 16.18
C PHE A 120 -2.27 5.69 15.70
N GLN A 121 -3.18 5.55 16.66
CA GLN A 121 -4.58 5.30 16.39
C GLN A 121 -5.42 6.04 17.43
N THR A 122 -6.56 6.58 17.00
CA THR A 122 -7.47 7.30 17.90
C THR A 122 -8.76 6.51 18.07
N ALA A 123 -9.19 6.35 19.31
CA ALA A 123 -10.44 5.65 19.62
C ALA A 123 -11.65 6.52 19.24
N SER A 124 -11.53 7.84 19.44
CA SER A 124 -12.50 8.87 19.10
C SER A 124 -11.80 10.23 19.06
N GLY A 125 -12.42 11.21 18.40
CA GLY A 125 -11.88 12.57 18.29
C GLY A 125 -10.84 12.70 17.17
N ASP A 126 -10.91 13.80 16.43
CA ASP A 126 -9.94 14.08 15.40
C ASP A 126 -8.64 14.55 16.06
N LEU A 127 -7.51 14.11 15.53
CA LEU A 127 -6.20 14.40 16.10
C LEU A 127 -5.35 15.12 15.07
N ALA A 128 -4.72 16.21 15.49
CA ALA A 128 -3.68 16.84 14.72
C ALA A 128 -2.32 16.26 15.12
N PHE A 129 -1.52 15.81 14.14
CA PHE A 129 -0.17 15.30 14.35
C PHE A 129 0.85 16.10 13.54
N GLY A 130 2.00 16.39 14.15
CA GLY A 130 3.14 17.05 13.50
C GLY A 130 4.47 16.64 14.12
N LEU A 131 5.56 16.90 13.38
CA LEU A 131 6.93 16.60 13.77
C LEU A 131 7.79 17.85 13.66
N VAL A 132 8.44 18.21 14.77
CA VAL A 132 9.36 19.34 14.85
C VAL A 132 10.66 18.93 15.53
N MET A 133 11.76 19.59 15.19
CA MET A 133 13.02 19.42 15.90
C MET A 133 13.04 20.33 17.13
N LYS A 134 13.36 19.80 18.32
CA LYS A 134 13.37 20.61 19.56
C LYS A 134 14.37 21.76 19.50
N GLU A 135 15.52 21.52 18.89
CA GLU A 135 16.62 22.49 18.72
C GLU A 135 16.34 23.53 17.63
N SER A 136 15.35 23.27 16.77
CA SER A 136 14.94 24.17 15.69
C SER A 136 13.42 24.10 15.50
N PRO A 137 12.63 24.63 16.45
CA PRO A 137 11.17 24.52 16.43
C PRO A 137 10.54 25.24 15.23
N GLU A 138 11.26 26.18 14.61
CA GLU A 138 10.86 26.84 13.36
C GLU A 138 10.97 25.92 12.14
N LYS A 139 11.86 24.93 12.19
CA LYS A 139 12.01 23.88 11.16
C LYS A 139 10.95 22.81 11.39
N THR A 140 9.75 23.09 10.91
CA THR A 140 8.66 22.12 10.88
C THR A 140 8.91 21.08 9.79
N LEU A 141 9.17 19.83 10.17
CA LEU A 141 9.44 18.75 9.21
C LEU A 141 8.14 18.15 8.67
N VAL A 142 7.25 17.78 9.59
CA VAL A 142 5.90 17.34 9.25
C VAL A 142 4.97 18.41 9.80
N PRO A 143 4.28 19.17 8.94
CA PRO A 143 3.34 20.18 9.39
C PRO A 143 2.23 19.52 10.20
N LEU A 144 1.73 20.26 11.19
CA LEU A 144 0.61 19.81 12.01
C LEU A 144 -0.62 19.60 11.10
N ARG A 145 -0.95 18.34 10.82
CA ARG A 145 -2.06 17.94 9.95
C ARG A 145 -3.15 17.30 10.78
N ARG A 146 -4.41 17.63 10.47
CA ARG A 146 -5.58 16.98 11.04
C ARG A 146 -5.76 15.60 10.42
N PHE A 147 -5.90 14.61 11.27
CA PHE A 147 -6.27 13.24 10.94
C PHE A 147 -7.66 12.97 11.50
N GLU A 148 -8.54 12.48 10.64
CA GLU A 148 -9.88 12.07 11.04
C GLU A 148 -9.79 10.84 11.95
N ALA A 149 -10.65 10.79 12.95
CA ALA A 149 -10.69 9.69 13.90
C ALA A 149 -10.97 8.35 13.20
N CYS A 150 -10.04 7.41 13.30
CA CYS A 150 -10.21 6.06 12.77
C CYS A 150 -9.69 5.02 13.75
N CYS A 151 -10.60 4.30 14.40
CA CYS A 151 -10.28 3.20 15.30
C CYS A 151 -10.04 1.86 14.58
N TYR A 152 -10.11 1.83 13.25
CA TYR A 152 -9.90 0.62 12.43
C TYR A 152 -8.57 0.61 11.69
N VAL A 153 -8.08 1.78 11.27
CA VAL A 153 -6.85 1.92 10.50
C VAL A 153 -5.90 2.86 11.25
N PRO A 154 -4.68 2.42 11.59
CA PRO A 154 -3.69 3.28 12.20
C PRO A 154 -3.09 4.26 11.18
N HIS A 155 -2.70 5.42 11.68
CA HIS A 155 -1.94 6.40 10.92
C HIS A 155 -0.45 6.14 11.13
N GLU A 156 0.28 6.02 10.03
CA GLU A 156 1.70 5.64 10.02
C GLU A 156 2.54 6.63 9.22
N GLY A 157 3.79 6.77 9.60
CA GLY A 157 4.76 7.55 8.85
C GLY A 157 6.17 7.34 9.35
N SER A 158 7.13 7.80 8.56
CA SER A 158 8.53 7.82 8.96
C SER A 158 9.24 9.04 8.41
N TRP A 159 10.31 9.44 9.09
CA TRP A 159 11.16 10.54 8.70
C TRP A 159 12.62 10.17 8.93
N GLN A 160 13.46 10.47 7.95
CA GLN A 160 14.91 10.28 8.10
C GLN A 160 15.51 11.49 8.83
N CYS A 161 16.04 11.25 10.02
CA CYS A 161 16.71 12.26 10.83
C CYS A 161 18.09 12.56 10.24
N GLU A 162 18.23 13.65 9.51
CA GLU A 162 19.51 14.07 8.89
C GLU A 162 20.57 14.41 9.95
N GLU A 163 20.14 14.87 11.12
CA GLU A 163 21.00 15.32 12.22
C GLU A 163 20.63 14.56 13.51
N PRO A 164 21.60 14.27 14.40
CA PRO A 164 21.31 13.79 15.74
C PRO A 164 20.66 14.90 16.55
N GLY A 165 19.76 14.55 17.48
CA GLY A 165 19.06 15.55 18.29
C GLY A 165 17.77 15.02 18.91
N THR A 166 17.08 15.90 19.63
CA THR A 166 15.76 15.58 20.20
C THR A 166 14.65 16.01 19.23
N TRP A 167 13.84 15.04 18.81
CA TRP A 167 12.69 15.24 17.92
C TRP A 167 11.40 15.23 18.75
N LEU A 168 10.50 16.18 18.50
CA LEU A 168 9.21 16.27 19.19
C LEU A 168 8.09 15.89 18.24
N THR A 169 7.39 14.80 18.55
CA THR A 169 6.10 14.52 17.92
C THR A 169 5.01 15.24 18.71
N ALA A 170 4.27 16.14 18.07
CA ALA A 170 3.17 16.88 18.66
C ALA A 170 1.83 16.28 18.24
N GLN A 171 1.00 15.95 19.23
CA GLN A 171 -0.36 15.44 19.07
C GLN A 171 -1.34 16.40 19.75
N ALA A 172 -2.37 16.87 19.07
CA ALA A 172 -3.36 17.80 19.63
C ALA A 172 -4.79 17.42 19.23
N GLU A 173 -5.75 17.51 20.14
CA GLU A 173 -7.16 17.23 19.81
C GLU A 173 -7.76 18.39 19.00
N VAL A 174 -8.43 18.07 17.89
CA VAL A 174 -9.11 19.06 17.05
C VAL A 174 -10.60 19.11 17.39
N ASP A 175 -11.03 20.25 17.90
CA ASP A 175 -12.44 20.57 18.17
C ASP A 175 -13.27 20.56 16.87
N LYS A 176 -14.42 19.88 16.87
CA LYS A 176 -15.27 19.71 15.66
C LYS A 176 -16.05 20.98 15.28
N GLU A 177 -16.01 22.05 16.07
CA GLU A 177 -16.73 23.28 15.76
C GLU A 177 -15.89 24.33 15.01
N ARG A 178 -15.71 24.16 13.69
CA ARG A 178 -15.72 25.26 12.68
C ARG A 178 -15.36 24.76 11.28
N THR A 179 -16.37 24.33 10.53
CA THR A 179 -16.36 24.47 9.07
C THR A 179 -17.74 24.90 8.59
N ARG A 180 -18.20 26.09 9.00
CA ARG A 180 -19.23 26.82 8.26
C ARG A 180 -18.53 27.87 7.40
N TYR A 181 -18.30 27.54 6.13
CA TYR A 181 -18.09 28.58 5.13
C TYR A 181 -19.46 28.94 4.54
N LYS A 182 -19.81 30.23 4.63
CA LYS A 182 -20.90 30.85 3.88
C LYS A 182 -20.31 31.14 2.49
N ASN A 183 -20.81 30.50 1.44
CA ASN A 183 -20.55 30.99 0.09
C ASN A 183 -21.43 32.22 -0.13
N THR A 184 -20.80 33.31 -0.59
CA THR A 184 -21.51 34.45 -1.19
C THR A 184 -21.63 34.18 -2.67
#